data_AF-A0A1G5ZZS1-F1
#
_entry.id   AF-A0A1G5ZZS1-F1
#
_cell.length_a   1.000
_cell.length_b   1.000
_cell.length_c   1.000
_cell.angle_alpha   90.00
_cell.angle_beta   90.00
_cell.angle_gamma   90.00
#
_symmetry.space_group_name_H-M   'P 1'
#
loop_
_entity.id
_entity.type
_entity.pdbx_description
1 polymer ?
#
loop_
_entity_poly.entity_id
_entity_poly.type
_entity_poly.pdbx_seq_one_letter_code
_entity_poly.pdbx_strand_id
1 'polypeptide(L)'
;MTDLNIYSIVVARIEYADGTGSKVRPALVVSVGDEVVKTFRITSQYQFKSDIIKAKYFEIIDWYKAGLRKPSWIDTVRFYEIDSDKVKIKIIGHLSERDIDRLKVFLSDRDIY
;
A
#
# COMPACT_ATOMS: atom_id res chain seq x y z
N MET A 1 5.53 -20.12 -3.37
CA MET A 1 4.94 -18.80 -3.09
C MET A 1 5.30 -18.48 -1.65
N THR A 2 6.38 -17.74 -1.36
CA THR A 2 6.91 -17.75 0.03
C THR A 2 7.34 -16.41 0.62
N ASP A 3 7.23 -15.28 -0.10
CA ASP A 3 7.75 -14.00 0.41
C ASP A 3 6.68 -12.94 0.65
N LEU A 4 5.40 -13.20 0.33
CA LEU A 4 4.33 -12.25 0.58
C LEU A 4 3.94 -12.28 2.06
N ASN A 5 4.22 -11.20 2.78
CA ASN A 5 3.89 -11.05 4.19
C ASN A 5 3.25 -9.69 4.46
N ILE A 6 2.74 -9.51 5.67
CA ILE A 6 2.33 -8.19 6.14
C ILE A 6 3.52 -7.22 6.05
N TYR A 7 3.23 -5.98 5.71
CA TYR A 7 4.20 -4.91 5.45
C TYR A 7 5.06 -5.03 4.18
N SER A 8 4.85 -6.07 3.38
CA SER A 8 5.35 -6.10 2.00
C SER A 8 4.79 -4.95 1.18
N ILE A 9 5.64 -4.32 0.38
CA ILE A 9 5.22 -3.40 -0.69
C ILE A 9 5.09 -4.20 -1.96
N VAL A 10 3.88 -4.21 -2.49
CA VAL A 10 3.55 -4.89 -3.72
C VAL A 10 3.11 -3.91 -4.79
N VAL A 11 3.24 -4.34 -6.03
CA VAL A 11 2.71 -3.66 -7.19
C VAL A 11 1.67 -4.55 -7.84
N ALA A 12 0.45 -4.03 -7.93
CA ALA A 12 -0.64 -4.65 -8.67
C ALA A 12 -0.80 -3.96 -10.03
N ARG A 13 -0.88 -4.76 -11.09
CA ARG A 13 -1.23 -4.29 -12.43
C ARG A 13 -2.73 -4.49 -12.64
N ILE A 14 -3.45 -3.40 -12.85
CA ILE A 14 -4.90 -3.41 -13.06
C ILE A 14 -5.13 -2.96 -14.50
N GLU A 15 -5.74 -3.80 -15.32
CA GLU A 15 -6.16 -3.44 -16.66
C GLU A 15 -7.37 -2.52 -16.60
N TYR A 16 -7.43 -1.54 -17.51
CA TYR A 16 -8.63 -0.71 -17.63
C TYR A 16 -9.76 -1.53 -18.24
N ALA A 17 -10.99 -1.28 -17.78
CA ALA A 17 -12.17 -2.03 -18.25
C ALA A 17 -12.44 -1.89 -19.76
N ASP A 18 -11.93 -0.82 -20.38
CA ASP A 18 -12.02 -0.55 -21.82
C ASP A 18 -10.87 -1.16 -22.64
N GLY A 19 -9.96 -1.91 -22.01
CA GLY A 19 -8.82 -2.55 -22.66
C GLY A 19 -7.75 -1.59 -23.18
N THR A 20 -7.86 -0.29 -22.93
CA THR A 20 -6.96 0.74 -23.49
C THR A 20 -5.58 0.76 -22.84
N GLY A 21 -5.39 0.02 -21.75
CA GLY A 21 -4.10 -0.08 -21.09
C GLY A 21 -4.21 -0.66 -19.68
N SER A 22 -3.22 -0.33 -18.86
CA SER A 22 -3.18 -0.78 -17.47
C SER A 22 -2.60 0.29 -16.57
N LYS A 23 -3.00 0.25 -15.30
CA LYS A 23 -2.43 1.06 -14.24
C LYS A 23 -1.66 0.18 -13.29
N VAL A 24 -0.43 0.59 -13.02
CA VAL A 24 0.47 -0.07 -12.09
C VAL A 24 0.48 0.75 -10.79
N ARG A 25 0.04 0.18 -9.67
CA ARG A 25 -0.01 0.89 -8.40
C ARG A 25 0.69 0.12 -7.29
N PRO A 26 1.55 0.78 -6.49
CA PRO A 26 2.05 0.21 -5.26
C PRO A 26 0.96 0.14 -4.19
N ALA A 27 1.04 -0.87 -3.34
CA ALA A 27 0.16 -1.09 -2.21
C ALA A 27 0.94 -1.73 -1.05
N LEU A 28 0.54 -1.44 0.18
CA LEU A 28 1.07 -2.06 1.39
C LEU A 28 0.20 -3.24 1.76
N VAL A 29 0.78 -4.42 1.95
CA VAL A 29 0.07 -5.60 2.46
C VAL A 29 -0.18 -5.45 3.97
N VAL A 30 -1.41 -5.71 4.40
CA VAL A 30 -1.79 -5.66 5.83
C VAL A 30 -2.37 -6.98 6.32
N SER A 31 -2.84 -7.85 5.42
CA SER A 31 -3.22 -9.22 5.73
C SER A 31 -3.10 -10.09 4.48
N VAL A 32 -2.68 -11.34 4.69
CA VAL A 32 -2.54 -12.36 3.64
C VAL A 32 -3.51 -13.49 4.01
N GLY A 33 -4.55 -13.69 3.20
CA GLY A 33 -5.37 -14.89 3.20
C GLY A 33 -5.02 -15.81 2.03
N ASP A 34 -5.76 -16.91 1.89
CA ASP A 34 -5.47 -17.94 0.87
C ASP A 34 -5.65 -17.41 -0.56
N GLU A 35 -6.74 -16.68 -0.82
CA GLU A 35 -7.08 -16.13 -2.15
C GLU A 35 -7.15 -14.60 -2.16
N VAL A 36 -7.21 -13.98 -0.97
CA VAL A 36 -7.45 -12.54 -0.82
C VAL A 36 -6.33 -11.91 0.01
N VAL A 37 -5.68 -10.92 -0.58
CA VAL A 37 -4.68 -10.08 0.07
C VAL A 37 -5.30 -8.73 0.37
N LYS A 38 -5.36 -8.34 1.65
CA LYS A 38 -5.81 -7.00 2.05
C LYS A 38 -4.63 -6.05 2.02
N THR A 39 -4.87 -4.88 1.43
CA THR A 39 -3.84 -3.86 1.24
C THR A 39 -4.33 -2.44 1.55
N PHE A 40 -3.40 -1.55 1.90
CA PHE A 40 -3.59 -0.11 1.78
C PHE A 40 -3.00 0.39 0.46
N ARG A 41 -3.62 1.40 -0.15
CA ARG A 41 -3.08 2.04 -1.36
C ARG A 41 -1.90 2.93 -1.01
N ILE A 42 -0.95 3.04 -1.94
CA ILE A 42 0.16 3.99 -1.83
C ILE A 42 0.03 5.05 -2.92
N THR A 43 0.24 6.32 -2.57
CA THR A 43 0.18 7.45 -3.50
C THR A 43 1.41 8.35 -3.37
N SER A 44 1.89 8.87 -4.49
CA SER A 44 2.86 9.97 -4.50
C SER A 44 2.18 11.34 -4.68
N GLN A 45 0.84 11.40 -4.67
CA GLN A 45 0.05 12.60 -4.95
C GLN A 45 -0.51 13.24 -3.67
N TYR A 46 0.12 12.98 -2.52
CA TYR A 46 -0.28 13.51 -1.22
C TYR A 46 -0.38 15.04 -1.21
N GLN A 47 0.57 15.73 -1.85
CA GLN A 47 0.63 17.20 -1.86
C GLN A 47 -0.64 17.86 -2.43
N PHE A 48 -1.33 17.19 -3.35
CA PHE A 48 -2.54 17.69 -4.01
C PHE A 48 -3.84 17.38 -3.24
N LYS A 49 -3.75 16.81 -2.04
CA LYS A 49 -4.91 16.51 -1.19
C LYS A 49 -5.23 17.68 -0.25
N SER A 50 -6.50 17.84 0.13
CA SER A 50 -6.90 18.78 1.18
C SER A 50 -6.36 18.35 2.54
N ASP A 51 -6.21 19.27 3.48
CA ASP A 51 -5.60 18.99 4.78
C ASP A 51 -6.41 17.96 5.59
N ILE A 52 -7.74 18.03 5.50
CA ILE A 52 -8.66 17.04 6.09
C ILE A 52 -8.37 15.63 5.54
N ILE A 53 -8.10 15.51 4.24
CA ILE A 53 -7.79 14.21 3.62
C ILE A 53 -6.36 13.79 3.97
N LYS A 54 -5.39 14.70 3.95
CA LYS A 54 -3.98 14.44 4.29
C LYS A 54 -3.82 13.84 5.69
N ALA A 55 -4.64 14.22 6.67
CA ALA A 55 -4.62 13.65 8.02
C ALA A 55 -4.84 12.13 8.08
N LYS A 56 -5.39 11.53 7.00
CA LYS A 56 -5.63 10.09 6.82
C LYS A 56 -4.56 9.40 5.97
N TYR A 57 -3.44 10.07 5.70
CA TYR A 57 -2.33 9.54 4.92
C TYR A 57 -1.10 9.44 5.81
N PHE A 58 -0.47 8.28 5.80
CA PHE A 58 0.75 8.03 6.55
C PHE A 58 1.97 8.18 5.64
N GLU A 59 2.95 8.96 6.06
CA GLU A 59 4.20 9.17 5.31
C GLU A 59 5.16 8.00 5.48
N ILE A 60 5.62 7.43 4.35
CA ILE A 60 6.70 6.45 4.32
C ILE A 60 8.04 7.21 4.27
N ILE A 61 8.78 7.25 5.38
CA ILE A 61 10.06 7.98 5.44
C ILE A 61 11.11 7.24 4.61
N ASP A 62 11.26 5.93 4.81
CA ASP A 62 12.27 5.12 4.13
C ASP A 62 11.71 4.52 2.82
N TRP A 63 10.98 5.33 2.05
CA TRP A 63 10.32 4.90 0.81
C TRP A 63 11.27 4.23 -0.19
N TYR A 64 12.53 4.68 -0.24
CA TYR A 64 13.55 4.13 -1.13
C TYR A 64 13.96 2.70 -0.71
N LYS A 65 14.08 2.44 0.60
CA LYS A 65 14.36 1.09 1.13
C LYS A 65 13.17 0.16 0.87
N ALA A 66 11.96 0.71 0.87
CA ALA A 66 10.74 0.00 0.56
C ALA A 66 10.51 -0.25 -0.95
N GLY A 67 11.49 0.09 -1.80
CA GLY A 67 11.45 -0.16 -3.25
C GLY A 67 10.65 0.86 -4.05
N LEU A 68 10.19 1.94 -3.42
CA LEU A 68 9.46 3.00 -4.10
C LEU A 68 10.44 3.96 -4.81
N ARG A 69 9.99 4.56 -5.92
CA ARG A 69 10.84 5.43 -6.75
C ARG A 69 10.85 6.89 -6.32
N LYS A 70 9.95 7.28 -5.42
CA LYS A 70 9.76 8.67 -4.95
C LYS A 70 9.00 8.71 -3.62
N PRO A 71 9.05 9.84 -2.90
CA PRO A 71 8.26 10.04 -1.68
C PRO A 71 6.79 9.68 -1.91
N SER A 72 6.24 8.90 -0.98
CA SER A 72 4.93 8.29 -1.09
C SER A 72 4.28 8.13 0.28
N TRP A 73 2.95 8.09 0.27
CA TRP A 73 2.11 7.99 1.46
C TRP A 73 1.15 6.81 1.35
N ILE A 74 0.91 6.13 2.46
CA ILE A 74 -0.10 5.09 2.61
C ILE A 74 -1.45 5.79 2.84
N ASP A 75 -2.42 5.48 1.99
CA ASP A 75 -3.82 5.87 2.16
C ASP A 75 -4.49 4.93 3.16
N THR A 76 -4.70 5.41 4.39
CA THR A 76 -5.27 4.60 5.48
C THR A 76 -6.79 4.74 5.59
N VAL A 77 -7.46 5.33 4.58
CA VAL A 77 -8.92 5.56 4.62
C VAL A 77 -9.72 4.26 4.57
N ARG A 78 -9.25 3.28 3.79
CA ARG A 78 -9.89 1.97 3.65
C ARG A 78 -8.93 0.93 3.12
N PHE A 79 -9.25 -0.32 3.40
CA PHE A 79 -8.60 -1.46 2.80
C PHE A 79 -9.05 -1.70 1.36
N TYR A 80 -8.19 -2.34 0.60
CA TYR A 80 -8.46 -2.86 -0.73
C TYR A 80 -8.07 -4.32 -0.79
N GLU A 81 -8.99 -5.13 -1.29
CA GLU A 81 -8.79 -6.56 -1.48
C GLU A 81 -8.26 -6.80 -2.89
N ILE A 82 -7.20 -7.60 -2.96
CA ILE A 82 -6.63 -8.09 -4.20
C ILE A 82 -6.88 -9.59 -4.20
N ASP A 83 -7.65 -10.05 -5.18
CA ASP A 83 -7.78 -11.45 -5.53
C ASP A 83 -6.45 -11.90 -6.16
N SER A 84 -5.68 -12.70 -5.43
CA SER A 84 -4.33 -13.11 -5.85
C SER A 84 -4.34 -14.07 -7.04
N ASP A 85 -5.47 -14.71 -7.33
CA ASP A 85 -5.62 -15.61 -8.48
C ASP A 85 -5.91 -14.81 -9.75
N LYS A 86 -6.62 -13.69 -9.62
CA LYS A 86 -6.97 -12.82 -10.75
C LYS A 86 -5.92 -11.75 -11.05
N VAL A 87 -5.15 -11.31 -10.06
CA VAL A 87 -4.22 -10.19 -10.20
C VAL A 87 -2.78 -10.63 -10.01
N LYS A 88 -1.94 -10.37 -11.00
CA LYS A 88 -0.49 -10.56 -10.85
C LYS A 88 0.10 -9.52 -9.90
N ILE A 89 0.52 -9.99 -8.73
CA ILE A 89 1.20 -9.19 -7.71
C ILE A 89 2.71 -9.37 -7.86
N LYS A 90 3.46 -8.26 -7.87
CA LYS A 90 4.92 -8.28 -7.75
C LYS A 90 5.33 -7.62 -6.44
N ILE A 91 6.09 -8.32 -5.60
CA ILE A 91 6.73 -7.73 -4.42
C ILE A 91 7.90 -6.87 -4.90
N ILE A 92 7.97 -5.62 -4.42
CA ILE A 92 9.03 -4.67 -4.77
C ILE A 92 9.89 -4.23 -3.59
N GLY A 93 9.47 -4.56 -2.36
CA GLY A 93 10.19 -4.24 -1.15
C GLY A 93 9.34 -4.50 0.08
N HIS A 94 9.78 -3.97 1.21
CA HIS A 94 9.13 -4.10 2.49
C HIS A 94 9.28 -2.79 3.25
N LEU A 95 8.31 -2.42 4.10
CA LEU A 95 8.50 -1.25 4.96
C LEU A 95 9.71 -1.45 5.88
N SER A 96 10.40 -0.35 6.19
CA SER A 96 11.42 -0.36 7.23
C SER A 96 10.78 -0.63 8.60
N GLU A 97 11.53 -1.21 9.54
CA GLU A 97 11.08 -1.38 10.93
C GLU A 97 10.62 -0.04 11.53
N ARG A 98 11.38 1.03 11.27
CA ARG A 98 11.04 2.39 11.67
C ARG A 98 9.66 2.83 11.17
N ASP A 99 9.36 2.60 9.90
CA ASP A 99 8.06 2.98 9.33
C ASP A 99 6.94 2.05 9.82
N ILE A 100 7.23 0.77 10.08
CA ILE A 100 6.28 -0.18 10.65
C ILE A 100 5.87 0.27 12.06
N ASP A 101 6.82 0.61 12.92
CA ASP A 101 6.52 1.02 14.29
C ASP A 101 5.72 2.33 14.33
N ARG A 102 6.10 3.30 13.48
CA ARG A 102 5.32 4.53 13.31
C ARG A 102 3.92 4.27 12.77
N LEU A 103 3.77 3.33 11.83
CA LEU A 103 2.48 2.98 11.25
C LEU A 103 1.56 2.34 12.29
N LYS A 104 2.09 1.45 13.14
CA LYS A 104 1.32 0.85 14.25
C LYS A 104 0.75 1.92 15.16
N VAL A 105 1.60 2.84 15.64
CA VAL A 105 1.16 3.97 16.48
C VAL A 105 0.10 4.82 15.77
N PHE A 106 0.36 5.17 14.50
CA PHE A 106 -0.56 5.98 13.71
C PHE A 106 -1.95 5.35 13.56
N LEU A 107 -2.04 4.03 13.42
CA LEU A 107 -3.31 3.32 13.25
C LEU A 107 -4.04 3.06 14.57
N SER A 108 -3.30 2.82 15.67
CA SER A 108 -3.87 2.69 17.01
C SER A 108 -4.53 3.98 17.49
N ASP A 109 -3.93 5.15 17.24
CA ASP A 109 -4.49 6.45 17.64
C ASP A 109 -5.81 6.82 16.93
N ARG A 110 -6.22 6.04 15.94
CA ARG A 110 -7.34 6.33 15.03
C ARG A 110 -8.46 5.28 15.06
N ASP A 111 -8.40 4.32 15.99
CA ASP A 111 -9.31 3.16 16.05
C ASP A 111 -9.40 2.40 14.71
N ILE A 112 -8.29 2.27 13.97
CA ILE A 112 -8.24 1.58 12.66
C ILE A 112 -7.88 0.08 12.82
N TYR A 113 -7.86 -0.46 14.04
CA TYR A 113 -7.61 -1.87 14.34
C TYR A 113 -8.56 -2.42 15.39
#